data_AF-A0A089P7N1-F1
#
_entry.id   AF-A0A089P7N1-F1
#
_cell.length_a   1.000
_cell.length_b   1.000
_cell.length_c   1.000
_cell.angle_alpha   90.00
_cell.angle_beta   90.00
_cell.angle_gamma   90.00
#
_symmetry.space_group_name_H-M   'P 1'
#
loop_
_entity.id
_entity.type
_entity.pdbx_description
1 polymer ?
#
loop_
_entity_poly.entity_id
_entity_poly.type
_entity_poly.pdbx_seq_one_letter_code
_entity_poly.pdbx_strand_id
1 'polypeptide(L)' 'MMFDSKDVALDALAAQCLRVRELVDTVGDPLMRAVIDLLLLEVARALAETSPQERAGGA' A
#
# COMPACT_ATOMS: atom_id res chain seq x y z
N MET A 1 6.53 -17.35 -12.91
CA MET A 1 6.25 -16.29 -11.92
C MET A 1 4.76 -16.01 -11.97
N MET A 2 3.99 -16.58 -11.05
CA MET A 2 2.60 -16.18 -10.84
C MET A 2 2.66 -15.04 -9.83
N PHE A 3 2.60 -13.80 -10.30
CA PHE A 3 2.23 -12.70 -9.41
C PHE A 3 0.82 -13.03 -8.92
N ASP A 4 0.64 -13.16 -7.61
CA ASP A 4 -0.66 -13.51 -7.03
C ASP A 4 -1.65 -12.41 -7.45
N SER A 5 -2.83 -12.76 -7.93
CA SER A 5 -3.86 -11.79 -8.33
C SER A 5 -4.17 -10.80 -7.19
N LYS A 6 -3.92 -11.22 -5.95
CA LYS A 6 -3.95 -10.41 -4.75
C LYS A 6 -2.89 -9.28 -4.75
N ASP A 7 -1.65 -9.54 -5.14
CA ASP A 7 -0.58 -8.53 -5.18
C ASP A 7 -0.90 -7.45 -6.21
N VAL A 8 -1.40 -7.87 -7.38
CA VAL A 8 -1.85 -6.94 -8.44
C VAL A 8 -2.99 -6.05 -7.96
N ALA A 9 -3.93 -6.61 -7.19
CA ALA A 9 -5.03 -5.84 -6.61
C ALA A 9 -4.54 -4.86 -5.52
N LEU A 10 -3.58 -5.26 -4.69
CA LEU A 10 -2.97 -4.40 -3.66
C LEU A 10 -2.15 -3.27 -4.30
N ASP A 11 -1.40 -3.53 -5.36
CA ASP A 11 -0.68 -2.50 -6.12
C ASP A 11 -1.64 -1.49 -6.75
N ALA A 12 -2.75 -1.97 -7.34
CA ALA A 12 -3.78 -1.10 -7.89
C ALA A 12 -4.45 -0.24 -6.81
N LEU A 13 -4.69 -0.80 -5.63
CA LEU A 13 -5.24 -0.07 -4.47
C LEU A 13 -4.24 0.98 -3.96
N ALA A 14 -2.96 0.64 -3.81
CA ALA A 14 -1.92 1.58 -3.42
C ALA A 14 -1.84 2.78 -4.39
N ALA A 15 -1.86 2.52 -5.70
CA ALA A 15 -1.85 3.56 -6.71
C ALA A 15 -3.09 4.47 -6.64
N GLN A 16 -4.27 3.92 -6.31
CA GLN A 16 -5.48 4.71 -6.08
C GLN A 16 -5.37 5.57 -4.83
N CYS A 17 -4.91 5.01 -3.71
CA CYS A 17 -4.72 5.75 -2.46
C CYS A 17 -3.75 6.92 -2.63
N LEU A 18 -2.65 6.75 -3.38
CA LEU A 18 -1.72 7.83 -3.70
C LEU A 18 -2.38 8.95 -4.49
N ARG A 19 -3.18 8.64 -5.53
CA ARG A 19 -3.92 9.65 -6.29
C ARG A 19 -4.95 10.39 -5.44
N VAL A 20 -5.65 9.69 -4.54
CA VAL A 20 -6.61 10.32 -3.63
C VAL A 20 -5.89 11.22 -2.62
N ARG A 21 -4.71 10.82 -2.14
CA ARG A 21 -3.88 11.64 -1.25
C ARG A 21 -3.46 12.95 -1.91
N GLU A 22 -3.01 12.90 -3.16
CA GLU A 22 -2.69 14.09 -3.94
C GLU A 22 -3.89 15.02 -4.09
N LEU A 23 -5.09 14.47 -4.34
CA LEU A 23 -6.32 15.25 -4.40
C LEU A 23 -6.65 15.89 -3.03
N VAL A 24 -6.56 15.13 -1.95
CA VAL A 24 -6.82 15.64 -0.58
C VAL A 24 -5.83 16.73 -0.20
N ASP A 25 -4.56 16.63 -0.62
CA ASP A 25 -3.55 17.66 -0.41
C ASP A 25 -3.93 18.99 -1.07
N THR A 26 -4.72 18.98 -2.16
CA THR A 26 -5.25 20.22 -2.77
C THR A 26 -6.40 20.85 -1.98
N VAL A 27 -7.18 20.04 -1.26
CA VAL A 27 -8.30 20.50 -0.42
C VAL A 27 -7.80 20.95 0.96
N GLY A 28 -6.65 20.42 1.40
CA GLY A 28 -5.98 20.84 2.63
C GLY A 28 -6.59 20.26 3.91
N ASP A 29 -7.35 19.16 3.84
CA ASP A 29 -7.92 18.50 5.01
C ASP A 29 -6.88 17.54 5.66
N PRO A 30 -6.32 17.89 6.83
CA PRO A 30 -5.28 17.08 7.46
C PRO A 30 -5.80 15.74 8.00
N LEU A 31 -7.10 15.64 8.33
CA LEU A 31 -7.69 14.41 8.83
C LEU A 31 -7.85 13.39 7.69
N MET A 32 -8.36 13.85 6.55
CA MET A 32 -8.48 13.00 5.36
C MET A 32 -7.11 12.50 4.88
N ARG A 33 -6.08 13.35 4.95
CA ARG A 33 -4.70 12.93 4.63
C ARG A 33 -4.20 11.83 5.56
N ALA A 34 -4.43 11.99 6.87
CA ALA A 34 -4.04 10.98 7.86
C ALA A 34 -4.76 9.64 7.65
N VAL A 35 -6.04 9.65 7.30
CA VAL A 35 -6.81 8.43 7.00
C VAL A 35 -6.24 7.70 5.78
N ILE A 36 -5.87 8.43 4.73
CA ILE A 36 -5.28 7.83 3.52
C ILE A 36 -3.88 7.28 3.81
N ASP A 37 -3.08 7.98 4.63
CA ASP A 37 -1.76 7.51 5.05
C ASP A 37 -1.86 6.21 5.87
N LEU A 38 -2.85 6.08 6.75
CA LEU A 38 -3.12 4.84 7.49
C LEU A 38 -3.54 3.70 6.56
N LEU A 39 -4.38 3.97 5.56
CA LEU A 39 -4.77 2.97 4.57
C LEU A 39 -3.57 2.48 3.74
N LEU A 40 -2.69 3.40 3.32
CA LEU A 40 -1.45 3.05 2.60
C LEU A 40 -0.52 2.18 3.44
N LEU A 41 -0.44 2.42 4.76
CA LEU A 41 0.34 1.60 5.68
C LEU A 41 -0.14 0.15 5.71
N GLU A 42 -1.46 -0.06 5.78
CA GLU A 42 -2.04 -1.41 5.80
C GLU A 42 -1.85 -2.13 4.45
N VAL A 43 -1.97 -1.42 3.32
CA VAL A 43 -1.69 -1.99 2.00
C VAL A 43 -0.21 -2.40 1.87
N ALA A 44 0.71 -1.56 2.33
CA ALA A 44 2.14 -1.87 2.34
C ALA A 44 2.45 -3.09 3.23
N ARG A 45 1.77 -3.22 4.38
CA ARG A 45 1.89 -4.40 5.25
C ARG A 45 1.41 -5.67 4.54
N ALA A 46 0.24 -5.60 3.90
CA ALA A 46 -0.32 -6.73 3.16
C ALA A 46 0.59 -7.20 2.01
N LEU A 47 1.23 -6.27 1.29
CA LEU A 47 2.22 -6.56 0.24
C LEU A 47 3.52 -7.19 0.80
N ALA A 48 3.96 -6.73 1.98
CA ALA A 48 5.13 -7.30 2.64
C ALA A 48 4.88 -8.72 3.17
N GLU A 49 3.65 -9.03 3.58
CA GLU A 49 3.23 -10.36 4.02
C GLU A 49 3.09 -11.37 2.87
N THR A 50 2.75 -10.91 1.65
CA THR A 50 2.64 -11.77 0.46
C THR A 50 3.97 -11.98 -0.25
N SER A 51 4.93 -11.08 -0.05
CA SER A 51 6.29 -11.24 -0.56
C SER A 51 6.96 -12.44 0.11
N PRO A 52 7.41 -13.47 -0.64
CA PRO A 52 8.15 -14.58 -0.05
C PRO A 52 9.37 -14.00 0.68
N GLN A 53 9.48 -14.27 1.98
CA GLN A 53 10.65 -13.91 2.78
C GLN A 53 11.87 -14.71 2.30
N GLU A 54 12.49 -14.34 1.18
CA GLU A 54 13.90 -14.60 0.95
C GLU A 54 14.70 -13.63 1.82
N ARG A 55 14.85 -13.99 3.11
CA ARG A 55 15.99 -13.68 4.00
C ARG A 55 15.62 -13.96 5.47
N ALA A 56 15.86 -15.21 5.91
CA ALA A 56 16.44 -15.53 7.22
C ALA A 56 16.63 -17.07 7.32
N GLY A 57 17.51 -17.60 6.47
CA GLY A 57 17.97 -18.99 6.53
C GLY A 57 19.46 -19.12 6.25
N GLY A 58 20.23 -18.05 6.52
CA GLY A 58 21.68 -18.04 6.47
C GLY A 58 22.23 -17.87 7.88
N ALA A 59 22.36 -18.98 8.60
CA ALA A 59 23.18 -19.14 9.78
C ALA A 59 23.59 -20.61 9.87
#